data_AF-A0A2N2DP98-F1
#
_entry.id   AF-A0A2N2DP98-F1
#
_cell.length_a   1.000
_cell.length_b   1.000
_cell.length_c   1.000
_cell.angle_alpha   90.00
_cell.angle_beta   90.00
_cell.angle_gamma   90.00
#
_symmetry.space_group_name_H-M   'P 1'
#
loop_
_entity.id
_entity.type
_entity.pdbx_description
1 polymer ?
#
loop_
_entity_poly.entity_id
_entity_poly.type
_entity_poly.pdbx_seq_one_letter_code
_entity_poly.pdbx_strand_id
1 'polypeptide(L)' 'MSKHKMTTKTKIIWILLLIGFAAMEFPGVFFFQDMVDPFIFGFPFIYGYILCWWAYMAVILLYAYRTDWGHAVKEGGASK' A
#
# COMPACT_ATOMS: atom_id res chain seq x y z
N MET A 1 -27.00 -12.23 -0.68
CA MET A 1 -25.65 -11.63 -0.64
C MET A 1 -25.71 -10.28 -1.33
N SER A 2 -25.69 -9.19 -0.57
CA SER A 2 -25.61 -7.84 -1.15
C SER A 2 -24.27 -7.70 -1.89
N LYS A 3 -24.31 -7.46 -3.20
CA LYS A 3 -23.10 -7.19 -3.99
C LYS A 3 -22.63 -5.78 -3.64
N HIS A 4 -21.82 -5.64 -2.59
CA HIS A 4 -21.13 -4.39 -2.30
C HIS A 4 -20.27 -4.01 -3.51
N LYS A 5 -20.77 -3.06 -4.31
CA LYS A 5 -20.06 -2.57 -5.48
C LYS A 5 -18.96 -1.64 -4.98
N MET A 6 -17.74 -2.18 -4.83
CA MET A 6 -16.59 -1.38 -4.44
C MET A 6 -16.39 -0.25 -5.45
N THR A 7 -16.45 1.00 -4.97
CA THR A 7 -16.15 2.19 -5.77
C THR A 7 -14.72 2.11 -6.32
N THR A 8 -14.50 2.68 -7.51
CA THR A 8 -13.19 2.66 -8.20
C THR A 8 -12.07 3.20 -7.30
N LYS A 9 -12.36 4.21 -6.46
CA LYS A 9 -11.41 4.77 -5.50
C LYS A 9 -10.97 3.74 -4.45
N THR A 10 -11.91 2.96 -3.91
CA THR A 10 -11.66 1.88 -2.94
C THR A 10 -10.82 0.77 -3.54
N LYS A 11 -11.05 0.42 -4.82
CA LYS A 11 -10.21 -0.57 -5.53
C LYS A 11 -8.77 -0.09 -5.70
N ILE A 12 -8.59 1.18 -6.06
CA ILE A 12 -7.25 1.78 -6.22
C ILE A 12 -6.50 1.77 -4.89
N ILE A 13 -7.14 2.16 -3.79
CA ILE A 13 -6.51 2.14 -2.45
C ILE A 13 -6.14 0.71 -2.06
N TRP A 14 -6.98 -0.28 -2.35
CA TRP A 14 -6.66 -1.69 -2.14
C TRP A 14 -5.44 -2.17 -2.93
N ILE A 15 -5.34 -1.79 -4.20
CA ILE A 15 -4.18 -2.13 -5.05
C ILE A 15 -2.91 -1.48 -4.48
N LEU A 16 -2.98 -0.20 -4.09
CA LEU A 16 -1.84 0.53 -3.51
C LEU A 16 -1.36 -0.10 -2.20
N LEU A 17 -2.30 -0.52 -1.34
CA LEU A 17 -1.95 -1.23 -0.10
C LEU A 17 -1.31 -2.59 -0.38
N LEU A 18 -1.87 -3.38 -1.31
CA LEU A 18 -1.29 -4.68 -1.68
C LEU A 18 0.15 -4.53 -2.21
N ILE A 19 0.41 -3.52 -3.03
CA ILE A 19 1.77 -3.22 -3.52
C ILE A 19 2.69 -2.85 -2.36
N GLY A 20 2.25 -1.97 -1.45
CA GLY A 20 3.05 -1.58 -0.30
C GLY A 20 3.37 -2.73 0.65
N PHE A 21 2.39 -3.61 0.90
CA PHE A 21 2.60 -4.83 1.70
C PHE A 21 3.53 -5.82 1.02
N ALA A 22 3.36 -6.08 -0.28
CA ALA A 22 4.23 -6.99 -1.02
C ALA A 22 5.69 -6.49 -1.04
N ALA A 23 5.90 -5.18 -1.19
CA ALA A 23 7.23 -4.58 -1.17
C ALA A 23 7.87 -4.60 0.23
N MET A 24 7.08 -4.53 1.30
CA MET A 24 7.58 -4.69 2.68
C MET A 24 7.88 -6.14 3.04
N GLU A 25 7.06 -7.10 2.58
CA GLU A 25 7.27 -8.52 2.86
C GLU A 25 8.47 -9.09 2.11
N PHE A 26 8.68 -8.62 0.87
CA PHE A 26 9.83 -8.98 0.06
C PHE A 26 10.64 -7.73 -0.27
N PRO A 27 11.53 -7.28 0.64
CA PRO A 27 12.48 -6.24 0.29
C PRO A 27 13.34 -6.81 -0.83
N GLY A 28 13.13 -6.32 -2.06
CA GLY A 28 13.69 -6.87 -3.30
C GLY A 28 15.22 -7.05 -3.31
N VAL A 29 15.91 -6.48 -2.32
CA VAL A 29 17.29 -6.80 -1.92
C VAL A 29 17.55 -8.31 -1.78
N PHE A 30 16.57 -9.11 -1.35
CA PHE A 30 16.72 -10.57 -1.26
C PHE A 30 16.61 -11.31 -2.59
N PHE A 31 16.14 -10.69 -3.67
CA PHE A 31 16.06 -11.34 -4.99
C PHE A 31 17.33 -11.15 -5.84
N PHE A 32 18.17 -10.18 -5.51
CA PHE A 32 19.46 -9.95 -6.19
C PHE A 32 20.61 -10.69 -5.48
N GLN A 33 20.41 -11.97 -5.16
CA GLN A 33 21.38 -12.78 -4.40
C GLN A 33 22.73 -12.95 -5.10
N ASP A 34 22.82 -12.85 -6.42
CA ASP A 34 24.10 -12.98 -7.14
C ASP A 34 25.01 -11.74 -7.05
N MET A 35 24.54 -10.67 -6.40
CA MET A 35 25.35 -9.52 -5.99
C MET A 35 25.54 -9.59 -4.46
N VAL A 36 26.21 -10.66 -3.99
CA VAL A 36 26.37 -11.04 -2.57
C VAL A 36 27.03 -9.97 -1.70
N ASP A 37 27.70 -8.98 -2.29
CA ASP A 37 28.18 -7.83 -1.54
C ASP A 37 27.28 -6.62 -1.82
N PRO A 38 26.51 -6.11 -0.84
CA PRO A 38 25.98 -4.76 -0.93
C PRO A 38 27.16 -3.78 -0.79
N PHE A 39 27.94 -3.62 -1.86
CA PHE A 39 29.12 -2.74 -1.93
C PHE A 39 28.75 -1.27 -1.71
N ILE A 40 27.46 -0.94 -1.82
CA ILE A 40 26.93 0.41 -1.65
C ILE A 40 25.86 0.36 -0.53
N PHE A 41 26.29 0.70 0.69
CA PHE A 41 25.47 1.01 1.88
C PHE A 41 24.78 -0.11 2.70
N GLY A 42 25.04 -1.40 2.48
CA GLY A 42 24.72 -2.49 3.44
C GLY A 42 23.44 -2.33 4.30
N PHE A 43 23.60 -2.30 5.64
CA PHE A 43 22.51 -2.07 6.60
C PHE A 43 21.82 -0.68 6.48
N PRO A 44 22.55 0.45 6.37
CA PRO A 44 21.92 1.75 6.12
C PRO A 44 20.94 1.76 4.94
N PHE A 45 21.25 1.03 3.86
CA PHE A 45 20.38 0.90 2.70
C PHE A 45 19.06 0.19 3.04
N ILE A 46 19.12 -0.92 3.77
CA ILE A 46 17.89 -1.66 4.11
C ILE A 46 16.99 -0.85 5.05
N TYR A 47 17.57 -0.11 5.99
CA TYR A 47 16.81 0.81 6.84
C TYR A 47 16.20 1.96 6.06
N GLY A 48 16.95 2.55 5.10
CA GLY A 48 16.43 3.57 4.20
C GLY A 48 15.28 3.05 3.33
N TYR A 49 15.41 1.84 2.77
CA TYR A 49 14.36 1.17 2.02
C TYR A 49 13.10 0.97 2.86
N ILE A 50 13.23 0.41 4.07
CA ILE A 50 12.12 0.20 4.99
C ILE A 50 11.45 1.53 5.36
N LEU A 51 12.23 2.58 5.65
CA LEU A 51 11.71 3.91 5.98
C LEU A 51 10.94 4.54 4.81
N CYS A 52 11.42 4.38 3.57
CA CYS A 52 10.72 4.84 2.37
C CYS A 52 9.37 4.13 2.18
N TRP A 53 9.34 2.80 2.33
CA TRP A 53 8.09 2.03 2.23
C TRP A 53 7.13 2.31 3.38
N TRP A 54 7.65 2.52 4.58
CA TRP A 54 6.87 2.96 5.72
C TRP A 54 6.22 4.32 5.47
N ALA A 55 6.98 5.31 4.97
CA ALA A 55 6.46 6.63 4.62
C ALA A 55 5.41 6.53 3.50
N TYR A 56 5.65 5.71 2.48
CA TYR A 56 4.69 5.41 1.42
C TYR A 56 3.36 4.88 1.97
N MET A 57 3.41 3.91 2.90
CA MET A 57 2.23 3.36 3.54
C MET A 57 1.49 4.40 4.39
N ALA A 58 2.22 5.25 5.11
CA ALA A 58 1.63 6.35 5.86
C ALA A 58 0.86 7.32 4.94
N VAL A 59 1.43 7.65 3.77
CA VAL A 59 0.77 8.51 2.77
C VAL A 59 -0.50 7.85 2.20
N ILE A 60 -0.46 6.56 1.88
CA ILE A 60 -1.64 5.83 1.39
C ILE A 60 -2.74 5.81 2.44
N LEU A 61 -2.41 5.52 3.70
CA LEU A 61 -3.38 5.48 4.79
C LEU A 61 -3.96 6.87 5.06
N LEU A 62 -3.14 7.92 4.99
CA LEU A 62 -3.62 9.30 5.10
C LEU A 62 -4.56 9.66 3.94
N TYR A 63 -4.23 9.26 2.72
CA TYR A 63 -5.09 9.45 1.56
C TYR A 63 -6.40 8.68 1.73
N ALA A 64 -6.33 7.42 2.18
CA ALA A 64 -7.50 6.59 2.44
C ALA A 64 -8.42 7.24 3.48
N TYR A 65 -7.86 7.74 4.59
CA TYR A 65 -8.60 8.49 5.60
C TYR A 65 -9.29 9.73 5.02
N ARG A 66 -8.59 10.54 4.21
CA ARG A 66 -9.18 11.73 3.57
C ARG A 66 -10.27 11.41 2.55
N THR A 67 -10.24 10.22 1.97
CA THR A 67 -11.22 9.77 0.99
C THR A 67 -12.38 8.97 1.60
N ASP A 68 -12.45 8.91 2.93
CA ASP A 68 -13.46 8.14 3.67
C ASP A 68 -13.49 6.66 3.26
N TRP A 69 -12.30 6.11 3.05
CA TRP A 69 -12.13 4.72 2.63
C TRP A 69 -12.57 3.77 3.75
N GLY A 70 -13.63 3.00 3.48
CA GLY A 70 -14.24 2.08 4.45
C GLY A 70 -15.70 2.40 4.74
N HIS A 71 -16.19 3.60 4.40
CA HIS A 71 -17.63 3.84 4.40
C HIS A 71 -18.28 3.10 3.24
N ALA A 72 -19.20 2.19 3.57
CA ALA A 72 -20.09 1.61 2.59
C ALA A 72 -20.83 2.76 1.90
N VAL A 73 -20.66 2.89 0.58
CA VAL A 73 -21.57 3.68 -0.24
C VAL A 73 -22.95 3.12 0.09
N LYS A 74 -23.77 3.89 0.82
CA LYS A 74 -25.12 3.51 1.16
C LYS A 74 -25.90 3.37 -0.15
N GLU A 75 -25.96 2.16 -0.68
CA GLU A 75 -26.97 1.77 -1.65
C GLU A 75 -28.31 1.72 -0.90
N GLY A 76 -28.98 2.87 -0.81
CA GLY A 76 -30.31 2.97 -0.21
C GLY A 76 -30.62 4.34 0.39
N GLY A 77 -31.11 5.27 -0.43
CA GLY A 77 -31.63 6.56 0.01
C GLY A 77 -32.18 7.35 -1.18
N ALA A 78 -33.49 7.24 -1.38
CA ALA A 78 -34.26 7.79 -2.49
C ALA A 78 -34.07 9.29 -2.74
N SER A 79 -34.32 9.67 -4.01
CA SER A 79 -35.05 10.87 -4.45
C SER A 79 -35.38 11.88 -3.35
N LYS A 80 -34.70 13.03 -3.38
CA LYS A 80 -35.30 14.37 -3.40
C LYS A 80 -34.30 15.38 -3.92
#